data_AF-A0A2V9X0Q3-F1
#
_entry.id   AF-A0A2V9X0Q3-F1
#
_cell.length_a   1.000
_cell.length_b   1.000
_cell.length_c   1.000
_cell.angle_alpha   90.00
_cell.angle_beta   90.00
_cell.angle_gamma   90.00
#
_symmetry.space_group_name_H-M   'P 1'
#
loop_
_entity.id
_entity.type
_entity.pdbx_description
1 polymer ?
#
loop_
_entity_poly.entity_id
_entity_poly.type
_entity_poly.pdbx_seq_one_letter_code
_entity_poly.pdbx_strand_id
1 'polypeptide(L)'
;MFRDIQRETGGFSEFVPLGFVHQNTLLFHQGLARAGPSLAEHLKIHALARLLLAGWINNIQVSWVKLNCKVSQLCLQAGANDYGGTLMEENISREAGATAGQYTSPEDFQMLIREIGRIPAERNTTYTRLNLKLPTEELTNEEAFATEFA
;
A
#
# COMPACT_ATOMS: atom_id res chain seq x y z
N MET A 1 20.97 13.08 -1.38
CA MET A 1 20.93 12.10 -2.49
C MET A 1 19.57 12.08 -3.20
N PHE A 2 18.50 11.45 -2.66
CA PHE A 2 17.20 11.41 -3.36
C PHE A 2 16.60 12.80 -3.63
N ARG A 3 16.62 13.70 -2.64
CA ARG A 3 16.17 15.09 -2.81
C ARG A 3 17.00 15.85 -3.84
N ASP A 4 18.30 15.63 -3.88
CA ASP A 4 19.18 16.33 -4.81
C ASP A 4 18.93 15.89 -6.26
N ILE A 5 18.83 14.58 -6.49
CA ILE A 5 18.48 14.03 -7.81
C ILE A 5 17.07 14.47 -8.21
N GLN A 6 16.11 14.47 -7.27
CA GLN A 6 14.76 14.93 -7.54
C GLN A 6 14.72 16.43 -7.86
N ARG A 7 15.53 17.24 -7.19
CA ARG A 7 15.67 18.68 -7.47
C ARG A 7 16.21 18.93 -8.87
N GLU A 8 17.16 18.12 -9.31
CA GLU A 8 17.80 18.28 -10.62
C GLU A 8 16.92 17.74 -11.77
N THR A 9 16.20 16.64 -11.54
CA THR A 9 15.54 15.89 -12.63
C THR A 9 14.01 15.87 -12.56
N GLY A 10 13.42 15.98 -11.37
CA GLY A 10 11.98 15.80 -11.15
C GLY A 10 11.44 14.40 -11.49
N GLY A 11 12.32 13.41 -11.70
CA GLY A 11 11.95 12.13 -12.32
C GLY A 11 11.29 11.11 -11.41
N PHE A 12 11.35 11.27 -10.08
CA PHE A 12 10.72 10.34 -9.16
C PHE A 12 9.25 10.68 -8.96
N SER A 13 8.37 9.75 -9.32
CA SER A 13 6.94 9.81 -9.01
C SER A 13 6.63 9.29 -7.61
N GLU A 14 7.40 8.32 -7.12
CA GLU A 14 7.14 7.62 -5.87
C GLU A 14 8.41 7.08 -5.20
N PHE A 15 8.30 6.77 -3.91
CA PHE A 15 9.29 6.04 -3.14
C PHE A 15 8.67 4.76 -2.57
N VAL A 16 9.34 3.64 -2.75
CA VAL A 16 8.84 2.31 -2.34
C VAL A 16 9.81 1.65 -1.36
N PRO A 17 9.54 1.67 -0.05
CA PRO A 17 10.32 0.92 0.92
C PRO A 17 10.14 -0.58 0.70
N LEU A 18 11.23 -1.30 0.40
CA LEU A 18 11.22 -2.75 0.21
C LEU A 18 11.97 -3.42 1.36
N GLY A 19 11.22 -4.05 2.26
CA GLY A 19 11.79 -4.89 3.30
C GLY A 19 12.48 -6.12 2.72
N PHE A 20 13.59 -6.53 3.34
CA PHE A 20 14.28 -7.76 2.97
C PHE A 20 13.43 -8.99 3.36
N VAL A 21 12.97 -9.74 2.36
CA VAL A 21 12.32 -11.05 2.55
C VAL A 21 13.43 -12.09 2.62
N HIS A 22 13.59 -12.73 3.76
CA HIS A 22 14.82 -13.45 4.12
C HIS A 22 14.65 -14.97 4.10
N GLN A 23 13.42 -15.46 4.21
CA GLN A 23 13.05 -16.83 4.52
C GLN A 23 13.68 -17.87 3.58
N ASN A 24 13.72 -17.59 2.28
CA ASN A 24 14.28 -18.50 1.26
C ASN A 24 15.55 -17.95 0.60
N THR A 25 16.32 -17.11 1.30
CA THR A 25 17.53 -16.49 0.73
C THR A 25 18.81 -17.18 1.20
N LEU A 26 19.74 -17.40 0.28
CA LEU A 26 21.06 -17.98 0.60
C LEU A 26 21.80 -17.16 1.67
N LEU A 27 21.72 -15.84 1.58
CA LEU A 27 22.36 -14.92 2.53
C LEU A 27 21.87 -15.14 3.97
N PHE A 28 20.57 -15.36 4.17
CA PHE A 28 20.02 -15.63 5.49
C PHE A 28 20.42 -17.03 5.98
N HIS A 29 20.31 -18.06 5.13
CA HIS A 29 20.68 -19.43 5.50
C HIS A 29 22.16 -19.61 5.83
N GLN A 30 23.04 -18.81 5.21
CA GLN A 30 24.48 -18.79 5.52
C GLN A 30 24.84 -17.89 6.72
N GLY A 31 23.86 -17.24 7.37
CA GLY A 31 24.10 -16.32 8.48
C GLY A 31 24.81 -15.02 8.08
N LEU A 32 24.81 -14.68 6.77
CA LEU A 32 25.45 -13.47 6.23
C LEU A 32 24.51 -12.25 6.22
N ALA A 33 23.23 -12.46 6.48
CA ALA A 33 22.23 -11.41 6.63
C ALA A 33 21.35 -11.66 7.85
N ARG A 34 20.91 -10.58 8.50
CA ARG A 34 19.88 -10.67 9.53
C ARG A 34 18.51 -11.01 8.93
N ALA A 35 17.58 -11.42 9.79
CA ALA A 35 16.18 -11.52 9.44
C ALA A 35 15.63 -10.17 8.95
N GLY A 36 14.59 -10.27 8.13
CA GLY A 36 13.84 -9.14 7.59
C GLY A 36 13.35 -8.15 8.66
N PRO A 37 12.94 -6.95 8.24
CA PRO A 37 12.50 -5.92 9.16
C PRO A 37 11.31 -6.34 10.03
N SER A 38 11.31 -5.88 11.27
CA SER A 38 10.15 -5.98 12.17
C SER A 38 9.04 -5.01 11.75
N LEU A 39 7.83 -5.21 12.29
CA LEU A 39 6.72 -4.26 12.11
C LEU A 39 7.12 -2.83 12.48
N ALA A 40 7.80 -2.64 13.62
CA ALA A 40 8.23 -1.32 14.06
C ALA A 40 9.22 -0.67 13.08
N GLU A 41 10.10 -1.45 12.46
CA GLU A 41 11.03 -0.95 11.44
C GLU A 41 10.28 -0.53 10.17
N HIS A 42 9.29 -1.30 9.73
CA HIS A 42 8.43 -0.88 8.62
C HIS A 42 7.73 0.45 8.89
N LEU A 43 7.08 0.61 10.04
CA LEU A 43 6.38 1.85 10.39
C LEU A 43 7.35 3.03 10.47
N LYS A 44 8.51 2.84 11.12
CA LYS A 44 9.55 3.88 11.23
C LYS A 44 10.07 4.32 9.87
N ILE A 45 10.33 3.38 8.95
CA ILE A 45 10.85 3.74 7.62
C ILE A 45 9.81 4.48 6.79
N HIS A 46 8.53 4.11 6.83
CA HIS A 46 7.48 4.84 6.11
C HIS A 46 7.25 6.24 6.69
N ALA A 47 7.23 6.37 8.02
CA ALA A 47 7.12 7.67 8.70
C ALA A 47 8.32 8.57 8.42
N LEU A 48 9.53 8.02 8.50
CA LEU A 48 10.75 8.73 8.19
C LEU A 48 10.78 9.16 6.71
N ALA A 49 10.37 8.29 5.79
CA ALA A 49 10.27 8.63 4.36
C ALA A 49 9.29 9.79 4.13
N ARG A 50 8.14 9.82 4.80
CA ARG A 50 7.18 10.94 4.71
C ARG A 50 7.82 12.25 5.12
N LEU A 51 8.51 12.28 6.26
CA LEU A 51 9.18 13.49 6.75
C LEU A 51 10.37 13.89 5.87
N LEU A 52 11.19 12.92 5.46
CA LEU A 52 12.36 13.15 4.64
C LEU A 52 12.04 13.41 3.18
N LEU A 53 10.85 13.12 2.65
CA LEU A 53 10.55 13.34 1.23
C LEU A 53 9.41 14.33 1.01
N ALA A 54 8.83 14.89 2.08
CA ALA A 54 7.82 15.93 2.02
C ALA A 54 8.22 17.08 1.06
N GLY A 55 7.36 17.35 0.08
CA GLY A 55 7.57 18.39 -0.92
C GLY A 55 8.49 18.00 -2.09
N TRP A 56 9.15 16.85 -2.03
CA TRP A 56 10.06 16.37 -3.09
C TRP A 56 9.51 15.13 -3.81
N ILE A 57 9.15 14.09 -3.04
CA ILE A 57 8.54 12.86 -3.55
C ILE A 57 7.31 12.60 -2.69
N ASN A 58 6.14 12.98 -3.22
CA ASN A 58 4.93 13.02 -2.42
C ASN A 58 4.28 11.65 -2.24
N ASN A 59 4.58 10.71 -3.13
CA ASN A 59 3.98 9.39 -3.11
C ASN A 59 4.90 8.37 -2.45
N ILE A 60 4.39 7.71 -1.42
CA ILE A 60 5.06 6.63 -0.72
C ILE A 60 4.16 5.41 -0.83
N GLN A 61 4.65 4.40 -1.54
CA GLN A 61 3.93 3.17 -1.82
C GLN A 61 4.29 2.10 -0.79
N VAL A 62 3.28 1.36 -0.33
CA VAL A 62 3.49 0.12 0.43
C VAL A 62 3.70 -1.06 -0.52
N SER A 63 4.60 -1.99 -0.19
CA SER A 63 4.73 -3.25 -0.94
C SER A 63 3.85 -4.31 -0.28
N TRP A 64 2.56 -4.28 -0.57
CA TRP A 64 1.56 -5.08 0.16
C TRP A 64 1.78 -6.60 0.05
N VAL A 65 2.32 -7.08 -1.06
CA VAL A 65 2.72 -8.49 -1.24
C VAL A 65 3.89 -8.93 -0.36
N LYS A 66 4.75 -8.00 0.06
CA LYS A 66 5.82 -8.26 1.03
C LYS A 66 5.36 -8.05 2.46
N LEU A 67 4.44 -7.11 2.67
CA LEU A 67 4.01 -6.67 4.00
C LEU A 67 2.79 -7.42 4.54
N ASN A 68 1.92 -7.94 3.67
CA ASN A 68 0.50 -8.26 3.90
C ASN A 68 -0.43 -7.03 4.07
N CYS A 69 -1.74 -7.24 3.93
CA CYS A 69 -2.75 -6.17 3.98
C CYS A 69 -2.78 -5.43 5.33
N LYS A 70 -2.67 -6.16 6.44
CA LYS A 70 -2.73 -5.58 7.79
C LYS A 70 -1.55 -4.64 8.05
N VAL A 71 -0.33 -5.07 7.72
CA VAL A 71 0.85 -4.21 7.88
C VAL A 71 0.83 -3.05 6.88
N SER A 72 0.28 -3.27 5.68
CA SER A 72 0.10 -2.21 4.69
C SER A 72 -0.84 -1.11 5.17
N GLN A 73 -1.98 -1.45 5.77
CA GLN A 73 -2.88 -0.50 6.43
C GLN A 73 -2.18 0.32 7.51
N LEU A 74 -1.38 -0.32 8.36
CA LEU A 74 -0.58 0.38 9.38
C LEU A 74 0.46 1.31 8.75
N CYS A 75 1.12 0.89 7.67
CA CYS A 75 2.10 1.73 6.96
C CYS A 75 1.44 2.92 6.25
N LEU A 76 0.20 2.77 5.75
CA LEU A 76 -0.60 3.89 5.25
C LEU A 76 -0.83 4.90 6.36
N GLN A 77 -1.24 4.47 7.55
CA GLN A 77 -1.38 5.36 8.71
C GLN A 77 -0.05 5.98 9.17
N ALA A 78 1.09 5.32 8.90
CA ALA A 78 2.41 5.81 9.26
C ALA A 78 3.06 6.77 8.24
N GLY A 79 2.45 7.04 7.09
CA GLY A 79 2.95 8.03 6.13
C GLY A 79 2.90 7.62 4.67
N ALA A 80 2.64 6.35 4.36
CA ALA A 80 2.35 5.93 3.00
C ALA A 80 0.99 6.49 2.54
N ASN A 81 0.84 6.68 1.23
CA ASN A 81 -0.41 7.18 0.63
C ASN A 81 -0.84 6.37 -0.60
N ASP A 82 -0.12 5.30 -0.90
CA ASP A 82 -0.35 4.49 -2.08
C ASP A 82 -0.28 3.00 -1.71
N TYR A 83 -1.34 2.28 -2.03
CA TYR A 83 -1.43 0.84 -1.79
C TYR A 83 -0.64 0.05 -2.84
N GLY A 84 -0.34 0.65 -3.99
CA GLY A 84 0.22 -0.02 -5.16
C GLY A 84 -0.88 -0.56 -6.09
N GLY A 85 -0.47 -1.38 -7.06
CA GLY A 85 -1.37 -1.97 -8.06
C GLY A 85 -1.97 -3.32 -7.65
N THR A 86 -3.02 -3.72 -8.37
CA THR A 86 -3.53 -5.09 -8.39
C THR A 86 -2.50 -5.98 -9.09
N LEU A 87 -2.20 -7.12 -8.48
CA LEU A 87 -1.39 -8.16 -9.11
C LEU A 87 -2.33 -9.31 -9.48
N MET A 88 -2.32 -9.72 -10.75
CA MET A 88 -3.13 -10.85 -11.22
C MET A 88 -2.45 -12.18 -10.88
N GLU A 89 -1.11 -12.22 -10.91
CA GLU A 89 -0.27 -13.33 -10.43
C GLU A 89 1.12 -12.79 -10.02
N GLU A 90 1.64 -13.13 -8.85
CA GLU A 90 3.01 -12.76 -8.44
C GLU A 90 3.86 -13.99 -8.11
N ASN A 91 4.65 -14.45 -9.08
CA ASN A 91 5.50 -15.63 -8.92
C ASN A 91 6.84 -15.33 -8.23
N ILE A 92 7.38 -14.10 -8.33
CA ILE A 92 8.73 -13.75 -7.84
C ILE A 92 8.81 -13.68 -6.31
N SER A 93 7.88 -12.97 -5.67
CA SER A 93 7.87 -12.85 -4.20
C SER A 93 7.54 -14.20 -3.53
N ARG A 94 6.79 -15.08 -4.20
CA ARG A 94 6.54 -16.47 -3.78
C ARG A 94 7.82 -17.30 -3.76
N GLU A 95 8.62 -17.25 -4.82
CA GLU A 95 9.90 -17.98 -4.87
C GLU A 95 10.83 -17.53 -3.74
N ALA A 96 10.77 -16.25 -3.35
CA ALA A 96 11.50 -15.71 -2.21
C ALA A 96 10.88 -16.04 -0.82
N GLY A 97 9.71 -16.68 -0.77
CA GLY A 97 9.06 -17.13 0.47
C GLY A 97 8.05 -16.16 1.08
N ALA A 98 7.61 -15.12 0.36
CA ALA A 98 6.49 -14.30 0.78
C ALA A 98 5.20 -15.12 0.75
N THR A 99 4.42 -15.08 1.84
CA THR A 99 3.14 -15.81 1.98
C THR A 99 1.92 -14.91 1.79
N ALA A 100 2.12 -13.61 1.58
CA ALA A 100 1.05 -12.63 1.55
C ALA A 100 0.57 -12.34 0.12
N GLY A 101 -0.72 -12.59 -0.13
CA GLY A 101 -1.49 -11.93 -1.19
C GLY A 101 -1.19 -12.37 -2.63
N GLN A 102 -1.96 -13.34 -3.14
CA GLN A 102 -1.84 -13.81 -4.53
C GLN A 102 -2.58 -12.90 -5.53
N TYR A 103 -3.61 -12.24 -5.03
CA TYR A 103 -4.49 -11.34 -5.75
C TYR A 103 -5.19 -10.47 -4.71
N THR A 104 -5.45 -9.21 -5.04
CA THR A 104 -6.32 -8.32 -4.27
C THR A 104 -7.08 -7.50 -5.29
N SER A 105 -8.41 -7.57 -5.26
CA SER A 105 -9.24 -6.86 -6.22
C SER A 105 -9.23 -5.35 -5.96
N PRO A 106 -9.58 -4.51 -6.95
CA PRO A 106 -9.82 -3.09 -6.71
C PRO A 106 -10.82 -2.86 -5.57
N GLU A 107 -11.87 -3.67 -5.47
CA GLU A 107 -12.91 -3.58 -4.46
C GLU A 107 -12.34 -3.86 -3.05
N ASP A 108 -11.49 -4.86 -2.92
CA ASP A 108 -10.80 -5.18 -1.67
C ASP A 108 -9.88 -4.03 -1.23
N PHE A 109 -9.12 -3.44 -2.15
CA PHE A 109 -8.32 -2.26 -1.82
C PHE A 109 -9.19 -1.10 -1.34
N GLN A 110 -10.31 -0.84 -2.02
CA GLN A 110 -11.22 0.21 -1.59
C GLN A 110 -11.78 -0.05 -0.19
N MET A 111 -12.19 -1.29 0.10
CA MET A 111 -12.64 -1.69 1.44
C MET A 111 -11.54 -1.46 2.48
N LEU A 112 -10.35 -2.02 2.28
CA LEU A 112 -9.20 -1.90 3.19
C LEU A 112 -8.79 -0.44 3.44
N ILE A 113 -8.90 0.43 2.43
CA ILE A 113 -8.62 1.87 2.57
C ILE A 113 -9.70 2.57 3.41
N ARG A 114 -10.98 2.25 3.19
CA ARG A 114 -12.10 2.81 3.96
C ARG A 114 -12.08 2.38 5.42
N GLU A 115 -11.69 1.13 5.71
CA GLU A 115 -11.55 0.61 7.08
C GLU A 115 -10.61 1.45 7.96
N ILE A 116 -9.58 2.07 7.38
CA ILE A 116 -8.65 2.96 8.10
C ILE A 116 -9.04 4.45 8.02
N GLY A 117 -10.27 4.76 7.61
CA GLY A 117 -10.80 6.12 7.53
C GLY A 117 -10.21 6.96 6.39
N ARG A 118 -9.73 6.33 5.31
CA ARG A 118 -9.17 7.03 4.14
C ARG A 118 -10.09 6.93 2.93
N ILE A 119 -9.87 7.84 1.99
CA ILE A 119 -10.62 7.91 0.73
C ILE A 119 -9.82 7.14 -0.34
N PRO A 120 -10.35 6.04 -0.89
CA PRO A 120 -9.68 5.35 -1.99
C PRO A 120 -9.67 6.22 -3.26
N ALA A 121 -8.60 6.09 -4.04
CA ALA A 121 -8.45 6.74 -5.33
C ALA A 121 -7.76 5.76 -6.28
N GLU A 122 -8.33 5.56 -7.46
CA GLU A 122 -7.64 4.91 -8.56
C GLU A 122 -6.74 5.93 -9.26
N ARG A 123 -5.54 5.50 -9.66
CA ARG A 123 -4.52 6.37 -10.26
C ARG A 123 -3.91 5.73 -11.50
N ASN A 124 -3.46 6.56 -12.42
CA ASN A 124 -2.51 6.13 -13.44
C ASN A 124 -1.06 6.15 -12.89
N THR A 125 -0.08 5.87 -13.75
CA THR A 125 1.35 5.86 -13.40
C THR A 125 1.91 7.24 -13.03
N THR A 126 1.29 8.33 -13.49
CA THR A 126 1.67 9.71 -13.15
C THR A 126 0.87 10.27 -11.98
N TYR A 127 0.16 9.44 -11.22
CA TYR A 127 -0.65 9.83 -10.07
C TYR A 127 -1.83 10.76 -10.38
N THR A 128 -2.24 10.85 -11.65
CA THR A 128 -3.53 11.45 -12.01
C THR A 128 -4.65 10.55 -11.54
N ARG A 129 -5.63 11.11 -10.84
CA ARG A 129 -6.80 10.37 -10.38
C ARG A 129 -7.66 9.96 -11.57
N LEU A 130 -8.03 8.70 -11.61
CA LEU A 130 -9.02 8.18 -12.56
C LEU A 130 -10.42 8.31 -11.93
N ASN A 131 -11.45 8.44 -12.77
CA ASN A 131 -12.83 8.47 -12.30
C ASN A 131 -13.19 7.08 -11.76
N LEU A 132 -13.18 6.94 -10.43
CA LEU A 132 -13.68 5.77 -9.76
C LEU A 132 -15.16 5.60 -10.08
N LYS A 133 -15.52 4.47 -10.70
CA LYS A 133 -16.90 3.98 -10.61
C LYS A 133 -17.07 3.47 -9.18
N LEU A 134 -17.62 4.31 -8.30
CA LEU A 134 -18.12 3.81 -7.03
C LEU A 134 -19.18 2.75 -7.33
N PRO A 135 -19.25 1.65 -6.55
CA PRO A 135 -20.42 0.79 -6.60
C PRO A 135 -21.64 1.71 -6.42
N THR A 136 -22.55 1.68 -7.38
CA THR A 136 -23.87 2.25 -7.17
C THR A 136 -24.41 1.58 -5.93
N GLU A 137 -24.51 2.30 -4.82
CA GLU A 137 -25.44 1.89 -3.79
C GLU A 137 -26.78 1.82 -4.51
N GLU A 138 -27.27 0.61 -4.79
CA GLU A 138 -28.70 0.40 -4.87
C GLU A 138 -29.23 0.80 -3.50
N LEU A 139 -29.51 2.09 -3.35
CA LEU A 139 -30.55 2.55 -2.44
C LEU A 139 -31.80 1.83 -2.92
N THR A 140 -32.04 0.63 -2.39
CA THR A 140 -33.34 0.01 -2.43
C THR A 140 -34.29 1.02 -1.79
N ASN A 141 -35.06 1.67 -2.66
CA ASN A 141 -36.09 2.64 -2.31
C ASN A 141 -36.95 2.12 -1.16
N GLU A 142 -37.30 3.04 -0.26
CA GLU A 142 -38.59 3.13 0.42
C GLU A 142 -39.25 1.80 0.84
N GLU A 143 -38.93 1.29 2.04
CA GLU A 143 -39.86 0.45 2.86
C GLU A 143 -39.21 0.05 4.20
N ALA A 144 -39.07 0.98 5.16
CA ALA A 144 -38.82 0.64 6.58
C ALA A 144 -39.06 1.76 7.61
N PHE A 145 -39.76 2.85 7.27
CA PHE A 145 -40.11 3.90 8.24
C PHE A 145 -41.55 4.39 8.04
N ALA A 146 -42.50 3.46 8.08
CA ALA A 146 -43.93 3.80 8.14
C ALA A 146 -44.78 2.66 8.75
N THR A 147 -44.39 2.13 9.92
CA THR A 147 -45.31 1.42 10.84
C THR A 147 -44.63 1.18 12.19
N GLU A 148 -44.33 2.25 12.92
CA GLU A 148 -44.19 2.12 14.39
C GLU A 148 -44.73 3.34 15.17
N PHE A 149 -45.59 4.13 14.54
CA PHE A 149 -46.47 5.11 15.19
C PHE A 149 -47.76 5.27 14.37
N ALA A 150 -48.60 4.23 14.40
CA ALA A 150 -50.04 4.31 14.07
C ALA A 150 -50.78 3.35 15.00
#